data_AF-A0A518K1V1-F1
#
_entry.id   AF-A0A518K1V1-F1
#
_cell.length_a   1.000
_cell.length_b   1.000
_cell.length_c   1.000
_cell.angle_alpha   90.00
_cell.angle_beta   90.00
_cell.angle_gamma   90.00
#
_symmetry.space_group_name_H-M   'P 1'
#
loop_
_entity.id
_entity.type
_entity.pdbx_description
1 polymer ?
#
loop_
_entity_poly.entity_id
_entity_poly.type
_entity_poly.pdbx_seq_one_letter_code
_entity_poly.pdbx_strand_id
1 'polypeptide(L)'
;MANFYHEAEAKFRRLLRTGKPIAFEDAICDVNTPEGFDRRALGAIPAQMHRAGEIVKAGFRQSDSAKHHCGIKQLWRLAVPSAAGEGGQ
;
A
#
# COMPACT_ATOMS: atom_id res chain seq x y z
N MET A 1 12.78 11.69 -12.49
CA MET A 1 12.30 10.35 -12.12
C MET A 1 10.78 10.40 -12.12
N ALA A 2 10.13 9.44 -12.76
CA ALA A 2 8.75 9.53 -13.26
C ALA A 2 7.70 10.00 -12.22
N ASN A 3 6.95 11.06 -12.59
CA ASN A 3 5.89 11.71 -11.79
C ASN A 3 4.90 10.73 -11.12
N PHE A 4 4.60 9.61 -11.77
CA PHE A 4 3.63 8.62 -11.30
C PHE A 4 4.11 7.76 -10.10
N TYR A 5 5.43 7.59 -9.89
CA TYR A 5 5.93 6.89 -8.69
C TYR A 5 5.67 7.73 -7.43
N HIS A 6 6.00 9.01 -7.49
CA HIS A 6 5.75 9.95 -6.40
C HIS A 6 4.25 10.17 -6.18
N GLU A 7 3.45 10.24 -7.25
CA GLU A 7 1.99 10.32 -7.15
C GLU A 7 1.40 9.08 -6.45
N ALA A 8 1.83 7.88 -6.86
CA ALA A 8 1.39 6.62 -6.27
C ALA A 8 1.73 6.55 -4.78
N GLU A 9 2.96 6.89 -4.41
CA GLU A 9 3.39 6.93 -3.02
C GLU A 9 2.60 7.96 -2.19
N ALA A 10 2.43 9.18 -2.71
CA ALA A 10 1.71 10.24 -2.01
C ALA A 10 0.22 9.88 -1.80
N LYS A 11 -0.44 9.33 -2.82
CA LYS A 11 -1.82 8.84 -2.71
C LYS A 11 -1.95 7.72 -1.68
N PHE A 12 -1.04 6.75 -1.73
CA PHE A 12 -1.04 5.65 -0.78
C PHE A 12 -0.82 6.12 0.66
N ARG A 13 0.18 6.97 0.92
CA ARG A 13 0.42 7.61 2.23
C ARG A 13 -0.82 8.37 2.71
N ARG A 14 -1.47 9.15 1.84
CA ARG A 14 -2.69 9.89 2.19
C ARG A 14 -3.83 8.97 2.61
N LEU A 15 -4.05 7.86 1.89
CA LEU A 15 -5.12 6.90 2.20
C LEU A 15 -4.83 6.13 3.49
N LEU A 16 -3.57 5.76 3.75
CA LEU A 16 -3.17 5.11 4.99
C LEU A 16 -3.42 5.98 6.23
N ARG A 17 -3.30 7.31 6.12
CA ARG A 17 -3.63 8.26 7.20
C ARG A 17 -5.12 8.27 7.59
N THR A 18 -6.01 7.72 6.77
CA THR A 18 -7.42 7.56 7.15
C THR A 18 -7.63 6.48 8.22
N GLY A 19 -6.59 5.70 8.55
CA GLY A 19 -6.64 4.62 9.53
C GLY A 19 -7.26 3.32 9.03
N LYS A 20 -7.85 3.32 7.83
CA LYS A 20 -8.43 2.12 7.22
C LYS A 20 -7.35 1.29 6.51
N PRO A 21 -7.27 -0.03 6.74
CA PRO A 21 -6.43 -0.90 5.95
C PRO A 21 -6.80 -0.84 4.46
N ILE A 22 -5.80 -0.67 3.59
CA ILE A 22 -6.02 -0.53 2.15
C ILE A 22 -5.01 -1.33 1.34
N ALA A 23 -5.44 -1.90 0.22
CA ALA A 23 -4.54 -2.52 -0.75
C ALA A 23 -3.84 -1.45 -1.58
N PHE A 24 -2.57 -1.67 -1.90
CA PHE A 24 -1.79 -0.70 -2.67
C PHE A 24 -2.40 -0.49 -4.07
N GLU A 25 -2.82 -1.55 -4.72
CA GLU A 25 -3.42 -1.56 -6.06
C GLU A 25 -4.72 -0.75 -6.12
N ASP A 26 -5.50 -0.75 -5.03
CA ASP A 26 -6.72 0.07 -4.93
C ASP A 26 -6.37 1.55 -4.75
N ALA A 27 -5.33 1.84 -3.96
CA ALA A 27 -4.87 3.20 -3.68
C ALA A 27 -4.32 3.92 -4.92
N ILE A 28 -3.78 3.16 -5.88
CA ILE A 28 -3.16 3.70 -7.09
C ILE A 28 -3.98 3.45 -8.35
N CYS A 29 -5.25 3.05 -8.23
CA CYS A 29 -6.05 2.61 -9.37
C CYS A 29 -6.18 3.69 -10.47
N ASP A 30 -6.22 4.95 -10.05
CA ASP A 30 -6.38 6.16 -10.86
C ASP A 30 -5.05 6.86 -11.21
N VAL A 31 -3.90 6.29 -10.82
CA VAL A 31 -2.58 6.82 -11.20
C VAL A 31 -2.32 6.50 -12.66
N ASN A 32 -2.11 7.55 -13.47
CA ASN A 32 -1.80 7.41 -14.88
C ASN A 32 -0.35 6.99 -15.06
N THR A 33 -0.15 5.81 -15.65
CA THR A 33 1.18 5.33 -16.06
C THR A 33 1.34 5.45 -17.57
N PRO A 34 2.56 5.67 -18.09
CA PRO A 34 2.81 5.66 -19.53
C PRO A 34 2.35 4.37 -20.19
N GLU A 35 2.03 4.47 -21.49
CA GLU A 35 1.71 3.29 -22.29
C GLU A 35 2.87 2.28 -22.28
N GLY A 36 2.56 0.99 -22.17
CA GLY A 36 3.55 -0.09 -22.08
C GLY A 36 4.24 -0.24 -20.72
N PHE A 37 3.92 0.60 -19.72
CA PHE A 37 4.49 0.46 -18.38
C PHE A 37 3.85 -0.70 -17.60
N ASP A 38 4.69 -1.59 -17.04
CA ASP A 38 4.22 -2.63 -16.13
C ASP A 38 3.95 -2.06 -14.72
N ARG A 39 2.66 -1.91 -14.39
CA ARG A 39 2.20 -1.41 -13.07
C ARG A 39 2.66 -2.27 -11.89
N ARG A 40 3.07 -3.52 -12.11
CA ARG A 40 3.65 -4.39 -11.07
C ARG A 40 4.93 -3.80 -10.48
N ALA A 41 5.68 -3.01 -11.25
CA ALA A 41 6.87 -2.31 -10.77
C ALA A 41 6.58 -1.34 -9.61
N LEU A 42 5.36 -0.78 -9.54
CA LEU A 42 4.94 0.09 -8.43
C LEU A 42 4.81 -0.68 -7.10
N GLY A 43 4.69 -2.01 -7.14
CA GLY A 43 4.69 -2.86 -5.95
C GLY A 43 5.97 -2.77 -5.11
N ALA A 44 7.05 -2.20 -5.66
CA ALA A 44 8.25 -1.87 -4.89
C ALA A 44 8.00 -0.80 -3.81
N ILE A 45 7.02 0.10 -3.99
CA ILE A 45 6.70 1.18 -3.06
C ILE A 45 6.26 0.62 -1.69
N PRO A 46 5.19 -0.18 -1.56
CA PRO A 46 4.80 -0.74 -0.27
C PRO A 46 5.88 -1.65 0.32
N ALA A 47 6.68 -2.34 -0.52
CA ALA A 47 7.81 -3.14 -0.04
C ALA A 47 8.91 -2.27 0.61
N GLN A 48 9.26 -1.13 0.01
CA GLN A 48 10.23 -0.18 0.57
C GLN A 48 9.70 0.47 1.86
N MET A 49 8.46 0.95 1.86
CA MET A 49 7.83 1.53 3.05
C MET A 49 7.74 0.55 4.21
N HIS A 50 7.43 -0.72 3.94
CA HIS A 50 7.42 -1.77 4.97
C HIS A 50 8.83 -2.05 5.52
N ARG A 51 9.85 -2.11 4.66
CA ARG A 51 11.25 -2.25 5.10
C ARG A 51 11.72 -1.07 5.95
N ALA A 52 11.22 0.14 5.66
CA ALA A 52 11.47 1.33 6.45
C ALA A 52 10.66 1.41 7.76
N GLY A 53 9.75 0.46 8.00
CA GLY A 53 8.90 0.45 9.20
C GLY A 53 7.77 1.48 9.18
N GLU A 54 7.49 2.12 8.05
CA GLU A 54 6.43 3.13 7.93
C GLU A 54 5.02 2.51 7.90
N ILE A 55 4.92 1.29 7.38
CA ILE A 55 3.67 0.54 7.24
C ILE A 55 3.84 -0.90 7.71
N VAL A 56 2.74 -1.53 8.09
CA VAL A 56 2.68 -2.94 8.46
C VAL A 56 1.57 -3.65 7.69
N LYS A 57 1.73 -4.97 7.54
CA LYS A 57 0.68 -5.84 6.98
C LYS A 57 -0.53 -5.81 7.91
N ALA A 58 -1.72 -5.62 7.34
CA ALA A 58 -2.98 -5.52 8.06
C ALA A 58 -3.93 -6.69 7.77
N GLY A 59 -3.52 -7.63 6.92
CA GLY A 59 -4.31 -8.80 6.52
C GLY A 59 -4.48 -8.87 5.01
N PHE A 60 -5.41 -9.69 4.56
CA PHE A 60 -5.65 -9.95 3.14
C PHE A 60 -7.13 -9.74 2.81
N ARG A 61 -7.41 -9.29 1.57
CA ARG A 61 -8.76 -9.24 1.03
C ARG A 61 -8.82 -9.96 -0.31
N GLN A 62 -9.85 -10.77 -0.52
CA GLN A 62 -10.10 -11.35 -1.83
C GLN A 62 -10.52 -10.26 -2.81
N SER A 63 -10.04 -10.34 -4.06
CA SER A 63 -10.51 -9.48 -5.15
C SER A 63 -11.82 -10.04 -5.71
N ASP A 64 -12.87 -9.21 -5.73
CA ASP A 64 -14.18 -9.59 -6.29
C ASP A 64 -14.26 -9.43 -7.82
N SER A 65 -13.18 -8.98 -8.47
CA SER A 65 -13.14 -8.80 -9.92
C SER A 65 -12.76 -10.08 -10.65
N ALA A 66 -13.69 -10.60 -11.47
CA ALA A 66 -13.48 -11.77 -12.33
C ALA A 66 -12.32 -11.61 -13.33
N LYS A 67 -11.90 -10.37 -13.66
CA LYS A 67 -10.74 -10.10 -14.53
C LYS A 67 -9.40 -10.42 -13.88
N HIS A 68 -9.35 -10.50 -12.55
CA HIS A 68 -8.16 -10.84 -11.78
C HIS A 68 -8.47 -12.14 -11.03
N HIS A 69 -8.62 -13.24 -11.78
CA HIS A 69 -8.85 -14.59 -11.25
C HIS A 69 -8.06 -14.82 -9.95
N CYS A 70 -8.77 -14.85 -8.81
CA CYS A 70 -8.24 -15.17 -7.47
C CYS A 70 -7.09 -14.28 -6.94
N GLY A 71 -7.08 -12.97 -7.24
CA GLY A 71 -6.09 -12.05 -6.66
C GLY A 71 -6.35 -11.76 -5.17
N ILE A 72 -5.65 -12.43 -4.25
CA ILE A 72 -5.60 -12.02 -2.85
C ILE A 72 -4.79 -10.72 -2.78
N LYS A 73 -5.42 -9.63 -2.32
CA LYS A 73 -4.80 -8.32 -2.12
C LYS A 73 -4.26 -8.23 -0.69
N GLN A 74 -2.99 -7.85 -0.56
CA GLN A 74 -2.39 -7.52 0.74
C GLN A 74 -2.90 -6.15 1.20
N LEU A 75 -3.43 -6.09 2.42
CA LEU A 75 -3.83 -4.84 3.06
C LEU A 75 -2.69 -4.28 3.89
N TRP A 76 -2.55 -2.96 3.86
CA TRP A 76 -1.53 -2.22 4.58
C TRP A 76 -2.18 -1.16 5.48
N ARG A 77 -1.51 -0.86 6.59
CA ARG A 77 -1.83 0.26 7.48
C ARG A 77 -0.55 0.96 7.92
N LEU A 78 -0.65 2.21 8.37
CA LEU A 78 0.47 2.89 9.03
C LEU A 78 0.97 2.05 10.21
N ALA A 79 2.28 2.00 10.38
CA ALA A 79 2.84 1.56 11.65
C ALA A 79 2.37 2.55 12.72
N VAL A 80 1.72 2.04 13.76
CA VAL A 80 1.51 2.83 14.97
C VAL A 80 2.89 3.03 15.58
N PRO A 81 3.32 4.24 15.95
CA PRO A 81 4.51 4.39 16.77
C PRO A 81 4.29 3.48 17.97
N SER A 82 5.11 2.44 18.11
CA SER A 82 5.05 1.62 19.31
C SER A 82 5.24 2.60 20.46
N ALA A 83 4.20 2.81 21.26
CA ALA A 83 4.33 3.55 22.50
C ALA A 83 5.39 2.79 23.29
N ALA A 84 6.62 3.29 23.26
CA ALA A 84 7.70 2.71 24.02
C ALA A 84 7.35 2.91 25.48
N GLY A 85 6.83 1.84 26.10
CA GLY A 85 6.74 1.67 27.55
C GLY A 85 5.49 2.24 28.21
N GLU A 86 4.40 1.47 28.24
CA GLU A 86 3.52 1.46 29.41
C GLU A 86 3.24 0.00 29.83
N GLY A 87 3.94 -0.43 30.90
CA GLY A 87 3.38 -1.30 31.94
C GLY A 87 3.41 -2.83 31.80
N GLY A 88 4.12 -3.49 32.73
CA GLY A 88 3.85 -4.85 33.24
C GLY A 88 4.98 -5.85 33.00
N GLN A 89 5.67 -6.43 33.98
CA GLN A 89 5.45 -6.62 35.43
C GLN A 89 6.78 -6.49 36.18
#